data_AF-A0A381VIV7-F1
#
_entry.id   AF-A0A381VIV7-F1
#
_cell.length_a   1.000
_cell.length_b   1.000
_cell.length_c   1.000
_cell.angle_alpha   90.00
_cell.angle_beta   90.00
_cell.angle_gamma   90.00
#
_symmetry.space_group_name_H-M   'P 1'
#
loop_
_entity.id
_entity.type
_entity.pdbx_description
1 polymer ?
#
loop_
_entity_poly.entity_id
_entity_poly.type
_entity_poly.pdbx_seq_one_letter_code
_entity_poly.pdbx_strand_id
1 'polypeptide(L)'
;MLALGFGFVFAGVIGILRLPDFYCRLHAMGKCDTLGVALMLGGLAVHEGASLTSFKILLVLLFVSLANPTATHALGRAAIRAGLVPWRSDKQQP
;
A
#
# COMPACT_ATOMS: atom_id res chain seq x y z
N MET A 1 -0.41 -15.53 -9.23
CA MET A 1 -0.97 -14.27 -8.69
C MET A 1 -0.86 -14.20 -7.17
N LEU A 2 -1.39 -15.17 -6.41
CA LEU A 2 -1.34 -15.16 -4.94
C LEU A 2 0.07 -15.14 -4.35
N ALA A 3 0.98 -16.01 -4.81
CA ALA A 3 2.36 -16.04 -4.33
C ALA A 3 3.12 -14.72 -4.61
N LEU A 4 2.89 -14.12 -5.78
CA LEU A 4 3.49 -12.84 -6.14
C LEU A 4 2.92 -11.70 -5.27
N GLY A 5 1.60 -11.67 -5.09
CA GLY A 5 0.95 -10.72 -4.17
C GLY A 5 1.47 -10.86 -2.75
N PHE A 6 1.68 -12.09 -2.26
CA PHE A 6 2.27 -12.34 -0.94
C PHE A 6 3.69 -11.79 -0.86
N GLY A 7 4.51 -11.99 -1.89
CA GLY A 7 5.85 -11.40 -1.97
C GLY A 7 5.84 -9.87 -1.88
N PHE A 8 4.88 -9.21 -2.54
CA PHE A 8 4.72 -7.75 -2.47
C PHE A 8 4.30 -7.26 -1.08
N VAL A 9 3.34 -7.92 -0.44
CA VAL A 9 2.92 -7.59 0.93
C VAL A 9 4.07 -7.80 1.91
N PHE A 10 4.79 -8.92 1.79
CA PHE A 10 5.95 -9.23 2.62
C PHE A 10 7.07 -8.20 2.44
N ALA A 11 7.37 -7.80 1.19
CA ALA A 11 8.31 -6.72 0.92
C ALA A 11 7.85 -5.38 1.52
N GLY A 12 6.54 -5.11 1.57
CA GLY A 12 5.97 -3.95 2.22
C GLY A 12 6.18 -3.93 3.72
N VAL A 13 5.96 -5.08 4.39
CA VAL A 13 6.25 -5.26 5.81
C VAL A 13 7.74 -5.01 6.09
N ILE A 14 8.63 -5.58 5.27
CA ILE A 14 10.08 -5.31 5.39
C ILE A 14 10.37 -3.82 5.19
N GLY A 15 9.75 -3.17 4.21
CA GLY A 15 9.90 -1.75 3.95
C GLY A 15 9.50 -0.89 5.15
N ILE A 16 8.41 -1.24 5.83
CA ILE A 16 7.97 -0.55 7.05
C ILE A 16 8.99 -0.71 8.19
N LEU A 17 9.58 -1.91 8.33
CA LEU A 17 10.55 -2.19 9.38
C LEU A 17 11.94 -1.59 9.11
N ARG A 18 12.38 -1.52 7.85
CA ARG A 18 13.72 -1.03 7.48
C ARG A 18 13.81 0.46 7.25
N LEU A 19 12.73 1.13 6.81
CA LEU A 19 12.83 2.53 6.41
C LEU A 19 12.92 3.46 7.63
N PRO A 20 13.78 4.49 7.57
CA PRO A 20 14.10 5.33 8.73
C PRO A 20 12.98 6.30 9.12
N ASP A 21 12.08 6.63 8.19
CA ASP A 21 11.12 7.73 8.35
C ASP A 21 9.68 7.34 8.01
N PHE A 22 8.73 8.03 8.65
CA PHE A 22 7.30 7.82 8.48
C PHE A 22 6.85 7.98 7.02
N TYR A 23 7.31 9.01 6.31
CA TYR A 23 6.91 9.24 4.92
C TYR A 23 7.48 8.17 3.99
N CYS A 24 8.73 7.74 4.23
CA CYS A 24 9.32 6.63 3.50
C CYS A 24 8.54 5.32 3.75
N ARG A 25 8.20 5.01 5.00
CA ARG A 25 7.39 3.83 5.37
C ARG A 25 6.01 3.88 4.73
N LEU A 26 5.35 5.03 4.76
CA LEU A 26 4.03 5.26 4.19
C LEU A 26 4.04 5.08 2.66
N HIS A 27 5.07 5.58 1.98
CA HIS A 27 5.24 5.38 0.55
C HIS A 27 5.53 3.90 0.17
N ALA A 28 6.33 3.19 0.97
CA ALA A 28 6.58 1.78 0.77
C ALA A 28 5.30 0.95 0.96
N MET A 29 4.55 1.22 2.04
CA MET A 29 3.25 0.60 2.31
C MET A 29 2.27 0.84 1.17
N GLY A 30 2.10 2.09 0.72
CA GLY A 30 1.14 2.41 -0.35
C GLY A 30 1.41 1.68 -1.66
N LYS A 31 2.68 1.50 -2.04
CA LYS A 31 3.05 0.75 -3.25
C LYS A 31 2.80 -0.74 -3.11
N CYS A 32 3.17 -1.31 -1.96
CA CYS A 32 2.97 -2.73 -1.69
C CYS A 32 1.49 -3.08 -1.59
N ASP A 33 0.66 -2.21 -1.04
CA ASP A 33 -0.76 -2.46 -0.89
C ASP A 33 -1.49 -2.40 -2.23
N THR A 34 -1.23 -1.36 -3.03
CA THR A 34 -1.85 -1.22 -4.36
C THR A 34 -1.51 -2.39 -5.29
N LEU A 35 -0.25 -2.85 -5.29
CA LEU A 35 0.17 -3.98 -6.14
C LEU A 35 -0.21 -5.33 -5.52
N GLY A 36 0.08 -5.54 -4.24
CA GLY A 36 -0.12 -6.81 -3.54
C GLY A 36 -1.60 -7.18 -3.45
N VAL A 37 -2.45 -6.25 -3.02
CA VAL A 37 -3.89 -6.46 -2.92
C VAL A 37 -4.51 -6.63 -4.30
N ALA A 38 -4.09 -5.85 -5.30
CA ALA A 38 -4.57 -6.03 -6.68
C ALA A 38 -4.19 -7.39 -7.27
N LEU A 39 -2.96 -7.87 -7.03
CA LEU A 39 -2.50 -9.18 -7.47
C LEU A 39 -3.25 -10.32 -6.77
N MET A 40 -3.51 -10.19 -5.46
CA MET A 40 -4.22 -11.22 -4.70
C MET A 40 -5.70 -11.27 -5.06
N LEU A 41 -6.41 -10.13 -5.00
CA LEU A 41 -7.83 -10.04 -5.30
C LEU A 41 -8.10 -10.32 -6.78
N GLY A 42 -7.24 -9.84 -7.69
CA GLY A 42 -7.32 -10.18 -9.12
C GLY A 42 -7.12 -11.68 -9.36
N GLY A 43 -6.17 -12.31 -8.65
CA GLY A 43 -5.99 -13.77 -8.71
C GLY A 43 -7.20 -14.55 -8.21
N LEU A 44 -7.85 -14.08 -7.14
CA LEU A 44 -9.07 -14.68 -6.61
C LEU A 44 -10.26 -14.50 -7.55
N ALA A 45 -10.39 -13.31 -8.16
CA ALA A 45 -11.44 -13.03 -9.15
C ALA A 45 -11.30 -13.91 -10.41
N VAL A 46 -10.07 -14.17 -10.86
CA VAL A 46 -9.80 -15.10 -11.97
C VAL A 46 -10.10 -16.55 -11.56
N HIS A 47 -9.80 -16.94 -10.32
CA HIS A 47 -10.07 -18.28 -9.81
C HIS A 47 -11.58 -18.57 -9.71
N GLU A 48 -12.35 -17.60 -9.22
CA GLU A 48 -13.81 -17.69 -9.08
C GLU A 48 -14.56 -17.63 -10.42
N GLY A 49 -13.93 -17.14 -11.48
CA GLY A 49 -14.55 -16.98 -12.81
C GLY A 49 -15.63 -15.89 -12.86
N ALA A 50 -16.53 -15.97 -13.84
CA ALA A 50 -17.62 -15.00 -14.03
C ALA A 50 -18.79 -15.26 -13.07
N SER A 51 -18.54 -15.07 -11.77
CA SER A 51 -19.51 -15.26 -10.69
C SER A 51 -19.89 -13.95 -10.00
N LEU A 52 -21.01 -13.94 -9.27
CA LEU A 52 -21.40 -12.81 -8.42
C LEU A 52 -20.30 -12.48 -7.38
N THR A 53 -19.54 -13.50 -6.95
CA THR A 53 -18.41 -13.36 -6.03
C THR A 53 -17.28 -12.54 -6.65
N SER A 54 -16.93 -12.83 -7.91
CA SER A 54 -15.89 -12.09 -8.64
C SER A 54 -16.24 -10.61 -8.81
N PHE A 55 -17.53 -10.29 -9.06
CA PHE A 55 -18.01 -8.90 -9.09
C PHE A 55 -17.85 -8.19 -7.74
N LYS A 56 -18.17 -8.86 -6.63
CA LYS A 56 -17.95 -8.32 -5.28
C LYS A 56 -16.47 -8.07 -5.01
N ILE A 57 -15.59 -8.98 -5.43
CA ILE A 57 -14.13 -8.84 -5.29
C ILE A 57 -13.63 -7.60 -6.07
N LEU A 58 -14.12 -7.39 -7.29
CA LEU A 58 -13.77 -6.20 -8.08
C LEU A 58 -14.22 -4.90 -7.40
N LEU A 59 -15.43 -4.88 -6.83
CA LEU A 59 -15.95 -3.77 -6.05
C LEU A 59 -15.07 -3.46 -4.82
N VAL A 60 -14.66 -4.50 -4.09
CA VAL A 60 -13.73 -4.37 -2.95
C VAL A 60 -12.39 -3.81 -3.43
N LEU A 61 -11.86 -4.31 -4.55
CA LEU A 61 -10.59 -3.83 -5.12
C LEU A 61 -10.67 -2.34 -5.46
N LEU A 62 -11.75 -1.91 -6.11
CA LEU A 62 -11.98 -0.50 -6.43
C LEU A 62 -12.06 0.34 -5.15
N PHE A 63 -12.85 -0.10 -4.17
CA PHE A 63 -13.03 0.61 -2.91
C PHE A 63 -11.70 0.78 -2.15
N VAL A 64 -10.92 -0.31 -2.01
CA VAL A 64 -9.60 -0.27 -1.36
C VAL A 64 -8.64 0.63 -2.12
N SER A 65 -8.67 0.59 -3.46
CA SER A 65 -7.81 1.45 -4.31
C SER A 65 -8.11 2.94 -4.15
N LEU A 66 -9.34 3.32 -3.77
CA LEU A 66 -9.70 4.71 -3.44
C LEU A 66 -9.46 5.04 -1.95
N ALA A 67 -9.70 4.08 -1.06
CA ALA A 67 -9.49 4.24 0.37
C ALA A 67 -8.01 4.46 0.69
N ASN A 68 -7.11 3.71 0.04
CA ASN A 68 -5.67 3.79 0.27
C ASN A 68 -5.03 5.16 0.00
N PRO A 69 -5.22 5.84 -1.14
CA PRO A 69 -4.69 7.19 -1.35
C PRO A 69 -5.33 8.20 -0.41
N THR A 70 -6.61 8.04 -0.07
CA THR A 70 -7.31 8.91 0.89
C THR A 70 -6.71 8.77 2.28
N ALA A 71 -6.52 7.54 2.75
CA ALA A 71 -5.88 7.23 4.03
C ALA A 71 -4.43 7.72 4.07
N THR A 72 -3.66 7.47 3.01
CA THR A 72 -2.27 7.92 2.86
C THR A 72 -2.16 9.43 2.93
N HIS A 73 -3.04 10.15 2.24
CA HIS A 73 -3.06 11.62 2.27
C HIS A 73 -3.46 12.15 3.66
N ALA A 74 -4.46 11.55 4.31
CA ALA A 74 -4.86 11.91 5.66
C ALA A 74 -3.73 11.66 6.69
N LEU A 75 -3.06 10.51 6.59
CA LEU A 75 -1.90 10.13 7.40
C LEU A 75 -0.73 11.10 7.19
N GLY A 76 -0.42 11.45 5.94
CA GLY A 76 0.62 12.43 5.62
C GLY A 76 0.33 13.80 6.24
N ARG A 77 -0.90 14.31 6.12
CA ARG A 77 -1.31 15.57 6.77
C ARG A 77 -1.27 15.50 8.29
N ALA A 78 -1.66 14.37 8.87
CA ALA A 78 -1.58 14.15 10.31
C ALA A 78 -0.11 14.14 10.78
N ALA A 79 0.77 13.49 10.04
CA ALA A 79 2.20 13.44 10.35
C ALA A 79 2.87 14.81 10.33
N ILE A 80 2.55 15.64 9.31
CA ILE A 80 3.02 17.03 9.24
C ILE A 80 2.55 17.81 10.47
N ARG A 81 1.27 17.69 10.85
CA ARG A 81 0.71 18.35 12.04
C ARG A 81 1.31 17.83 13.35
N ALA A 82 1.74 16.58 13.39
CA ALA A 82 2.44 15.99 14.53
C ALA A 82 3.92 16.40 14.61
N GLY A 83 4.42 17.19 13.65
CA GLY A 83 5.81 17.65 13.64
C GLY A 83 6.82 16.61 13.15
N LEU A 84 6.37 15.54 12.49
CA LEU A 84 7.28 14.55 11.89
C LEU A 84 8.04 15.18 10.72
N VAL A 85 9.36 15.28 10.88
CA VAL A 85 10.27 15.78 9.85
C VAL A 85 10.65 14.65 8.88
N PRO A 86 10.55 14.87 7.55
CA PRO A 86 11.01 13.89 6.58
C PRO A 86 12.51 13.64 6.75
N TRP A 87 12.92 12.39 6.67
CA TRP A 87 14.35 12.05 6.72
C TRP A 87 15.08 12.64 5.50
N ARG A 88 16.14 13.40 5.77
CA ARG A 88 17.11 13.87 4.78
C ARG A 88 18.43 13.15 4.99
N SER A 89 19.03 12.69 3.89
CA SER A 89 20.40 12.20 3.90
C SER A 89 21.36 13.37 4.12
N ASP A 90 22.38 13.15 4.95
CA ASP A 90 23.39 14.11 5.45
C ASP A 90 24.02 15.02 4.38
N LYS A 91 23.94 14.63 3.11
CA LYS A 91 24.45 15.42 1.95
C LYS A 91 23.60 16.65 1.58
N GLN A 92 22.54 16.97 2.32
CA GLN A 92 21.62 18.08 2.03
C GLN A 92 21.46 19.08 3.19
N GLN A 93 22.41 19.11 4.12
CA GLN A 93 22.54 20.17 5.12
C GLN A 93 23.25 21.37 4.45
N PRO A 94 22.63 22.54 4.28
CA PRO A 94 23.32 23.75 3.82
C PRO A 94 24.30 24.29 4.87
#